data_AF-Z9JEX4-F1
#
_entry.id   AF-Z9JEX4-F1
#
_cell.length_a   1.000
_cell.length_b   1.000
_cell.length_c   1.000
_cell.angle_alpha   90.00
_cell.angle_beta   90.00
_cell.angle_gamma   90.00
#
_symmetry.space_group_name_H-M   'P 1'
#
loop_
_entity.id
_entity.type
_entity.pdbx_description
1 polymer ?
#
loop_
_entity_poly.entity_id
_entity_poly.type
_entity_poly.pdbx_seq_one_letter_code
_entity_poly.pdbx_strand_id
1 'polypeptide(L)'
;DLTSKPLGSVLAQQQKKRFDEFKDFFGKRNSKDELVVAGIEVKITPRGSSGGSNRSGTTKVLDSQKLTDQNIRDYAQQLAGDVPLKQVSPGVYMAKLSDGTRVHLRSVSSSQKETAARWTIQVLDNPSLKGVVNQRSVELKFR
;
A
#
# COMPACT_ATOMS: atom_id res chain seq x y z
N ASP A 1 25.46 24.87 -19.81
CA ASP A 1 25.17 23.44 -19.95
C ASP A 1 24.43 22.98 -18.70
N LEU A 2 23.09 23.00 -18.75
CA LEU A 2 22.22 22.59 -17.65
C LEU A 2 21.80 21.16 -17.95
N THR A 3 22.62 20.22 -17.48
CA THR A 3 22.34 18.78 -17.55
C THR A 3 21.10 18.46 -16.72
N SER A 4 19.94 18.50 -17.38
CA SER A 4 18.69 17.99 -16.86
C SER A 4 18.85 16.50 -16.60
N LYS A 5 18.99 16.13 -15.32
CA LYS A 5 18.72 14.76 -14.85
C LYS A 5 17.44 14.28 -15.53
N PRO A 6 17.41 13.08 -16.14
CA PRO A 6 16.18 12.59 -16.75
C PRO A 6 15.12 12.52 -15.64
N LEU A 7 14.07 13.32 -15.80
CA LEU A 7 12.84 13.16 -15.03
C LEU A 7 12.41 11.72 -15.27
N GLY A 8 12.48 10.86 -14.25
CA GLY A 8 12.05 9.47 -14.36
C GLY A 8 10.63 9.37 -14.94
N SER A 9 10.25 8.21 -15.47
CA SER A 9 8.92 7.97 -16.06
C SER A 9 7.81 8.52 -15.14
N VAL A 10 6.68 8.94 -15.73
CA VAL A 10 5.51 9.41 -14.95
C VAL A 10 5.12 8.39 -13.87
N LEU A 11 5.24 7.09 -14.18
CA LEU A 11 4.99 5.99 -13.27
C LEU A 11 6.04 5.89 -12.14
N ALA A 12 7.32 6.10 -12.42
CA ALA A 12 8.36 6.16 -11.38
C ALA A 12 8.16 7.35 -10.43
N GLN A 13 7.75 8.52 -10.95
CA GLN A 13 7.42 9.68 -10.11
C GLN A 13 6.18 9.42 -9.25
N GLN A 14 5.14 8.82 -9.83
CA GLN A 14 3.93 8.42 -9.11
C GLN A 14 4.24 7.41 -8.01
N GLN A 15 5.05 6.39 -8.31
CA GLN A 15 5.50 5.40 -7.33
C GLN A 15 6.25 6.06 -6.18
N LYS A 16 7.20 6.95 -6.47
CA LYS A 16 7.93 7.68 -5.42
C LYS A 16 6.97 8.45 -4.52
N LYS A 17 6.00 9.17 -5.10
CA LYS A 17 4.97 9.88 -4.34
C LYS A 17 4.16 8.94 -3.45
N ARG A 18 3.79 7.75 -3.94
CA ARG A 18 3.07 6.74 -3.14
C ARG A 18 3.89 6.23 -1.96
N PHE A 19 5.19 5.99 -2.15
CA PHE A 19 6.03 5.58 -1.03
C PHE A 19 6.30 6.71 -0.03
N ASP A 20 6.36 7.97 -0.47
CA ASP A 20 6.42 9.11 0.44
C ASP A 20 5.11 9.23 1.26
N GLU A 21 3.95 9.07 0.63
CA GLU A 21 2.65 8.98 1.34
C GLU A 21 2.62 7.80 2.33
N PHE A 22 3.19 6.64 1.97
CA PHE A 22 3.30 5.50 2.89
C PHE A 22 4.14 5.82 4.11
N LYS A 23 5.25 6.58 3.96
CA LYS A 23 6.08 6.96 5.11
C LYS A 23 5.29 7.83 6.09
N ASP A 24 4.55 8.80 5.59
CA ASP A 24 3.67 9.64 6.43
C ASP A 24 2.57 8.81 7.08
N PHE A 25 1.95 7.92 6.30
CA PHE A 25 0.81 7.14 6.74
C PHE A 25 1.20 6.14 7.84
N PHE A 26 2.30 5.41 7.66
CA PHE A 26 2.78 4.38 8.59
C PHE A 26 3.76 4.89 9.65
N GLY A 27 4.28 6.10 9.51
CA GLY A 27 5.22 6.71 10.45
C GLY A 27 4.63 6.92 11.84
N LYS A 28 5.46 6.75 12.88
CA LYS A 28 5.04 6.85 14.30
C LYS A 28 4.74 8.28 14.76
N ARG A 29 5.31 9.30 14.10
CA ARG A 29 5.08 10.72 14.41
C ARG A 29 4.22 11.28 13.28
N ASN A 30 2.97 11.63 13.58
CA ASN A 30 1.98 12.17 12.64
C ASN A 30 1.41 11.17 11.62
N SER A 31 1.06 9.95 12.07
CA SER A 31 0.34 9.03 11.18
C SER A 31 -0.98 9.66 10.75
N LYS A 32 -1.13 9.92 9.44
CA LYS A 32 -2.43 10.32 8.90
C LYS A 32 -3.42 9.17 9.11
N ASP A 33 -4.65 9.55 9.41
CA ASP A 33 -5.78 8.61 9.51
C ASP A 33 -6.51 8.45 8.17
N GLU A 34 -6.01 9.11 7.13
CA GLU A 34 -6.61 9.15 5.81
C GLU A 34 -5.57 8.83 4.73
N LEU A 35 -6.03 8.18 3.66
CA LEU A 35 -5.25 7.89 2.46
C LEU A 35 -6.09 8.26 1.23
N VAL A 36 -5.46 8.87 0.22
CA VAL A 36 -6.15 9.21 -1.03
C VAL A 36 -5.90 8.10 -2.06
N VAL A 37 -6.98 7.46 -2.51
CA VAL A 37 -6.97 6.42 -3.54
C VAL A 37 -7.93 6.82 -4.65
N ALA A 38 -7.43 6.91 -5.89
CA ALA A 38 -8.20 7.39 -7.04
C ALA A 38 -8.92 8.74 -6.81
N GLY A 39 -8.30 9.64 -6.05
CA GLY A 39 -8.87 10.95 -5.69
C GLY A 39 -9.91 10.90 -4.56
N ILE A 40 -10.21 9.72 -4.02
CA ILE A 40 -11.13 9.53 -2.91
C ILE A 40 -10.34 9.37 -1.63
N GLU A 41 -10.66 10.19 -0.64
CA GLU A 41 -10.14 10.05 0.72
C GLU A 41 -10.84 8.89 1.43
N VAL A 42 -10.04 7.95 1.94
CA VAL A 42 -10.50 6.81 2.74
C VAL A 42 -9.85 6.85 4.11
N LYS A 43 -10.67 6.67 5.16
CA LYS A 43 -10.23 6.73 6.55
C LYS A 43 -9.77 5.37 7.04
N ILE A 44 -8.85 5.34 8.00
CA ILE A 44 -8.56 4.13 8.75
C ILE A 44 -9.64 3.88 9.77
N THR A 45 -9.90 2.60 10.00
CA THR A 45 -10.61 2.13 11.18
C THR A 45 -9.77 2.38 12.45
N PRO A 46 -10.41 2.61 13.61
CA PRO A 46 -9.72 2.84 14.87
C PRO A 46 -8.73 1.73 15.22
N ARG A 47 -7.55 2.12 15.71
CA ARG A 47 -6.49 1.17 16.09
C ARG A 47 -6.94 0.30 17.26
N GLY A 48 -6.68 -1.00 17.18
CA GLY A 48 -7.00 -1.98 18.22
C GLY A 48 -8.50 -2.26 18.38
N SER A 49 -9.34 -1.75 17.49
CA SER A 49 -10.75 -2.14 17.42
C SER A 49 -10.90 -3.51 16.75
N SER A 50 -12.02 -4.19 16.99
CA SER A 50 -12.32 -5.48 16.35
C SER A 50 -12.33 -5.32 14.83
N GLY A 51 -11.51 -6.13 14.14
CA GLY A 51 -11.35 -6.05 12.69
C GLY A 51 -10.66 -4.79 12.16
N GLY A 52 -10.12 -3.95 13.05
CA GLY A 52 -9.53 -2.66 12.72
C GLY A 52 -8.02 -2.69 12.53
N SER A 53 -7.43 -1.50 12.39
CA SER A 53 -5.98 -1.29 12.29
C SER A 53 -5.25 -1.86 13.52
N ASN A 54 -4.07 -2.46 13.35
CA ASN A 54 -3.37 -3.08 14.47
C ASN A 54 -2.65 -2.06 15.36
N ARG A 55 -2.39 -2.43 16.62
CA ARG A 55 -1.74 -1.53 17.60
C ARG A 55 -0.31 -1.16 17.22
N SER A 56 0.43 -2.07 16.57
CA SER A 56 1.80 -1.80 16.10
C SER A 56 1.86 -0.80 14.94
N GLY A 57 0.71 -0.51 14.31
CA GLY A 57 0.59 0.44 13.21
C GLY A 57 1.08 -0.10 11.86
N THR A 58 1.41 -1.39 11.75
CA THR A 58 1.93 -2.01 10.52
C THR A 58 0.84 -2.57 9.62
N THR A 59 -0.36 -2.73 10.15
CA THR A 59 -1.56 -3.08 9.40
C THR A 59 -2.58 -1.97 9.60
N LYS A 60 -3.02 -1.36 8.51
CA LYS A 60 -4.09 -0.37 8.50
C LYS A 60 -5.26 -0.90 7.70
N VAL A 61 -6.45 -0.86 8.30
CA VAL A 61 -7.70 -1.25 7.64
C VAL A 61 -8.45 0.01 7.27
N LEU A 62 -8.75 0.18 5.98
CA LEU A 62 -9.36 1.37 5.38
C LEU A 62 -10.86 1.15 5.17
N ASP A 63 -11.69 2.13 5.52
CA ASP A 63 -13.12 2.21 5.19
C ASP A 63 -13.30 2.55 3.70
N SER A 64 -13.17 1.52 2.85
CA SER A 64 -13.03 1.65 1.40
C SER A 64 -14.26 1.28 0.58
N GLN A 65 -15.46 1.33 1.16
CA GLN A 65 -16.71 0.99 0.45
C GLN A 65 -16.98 1.92 -0.75
N LYS A 66 -16.41 3.12 -0.74
CA LYS A 66 -16.48 4.08 -1.86
C LYS A 66 -15.52 3.74 -3.01
N LEU A 67 -14.56 2.84 -2.79
CA LEU A 67 -13.59 2.44 -3.81
C LEU A 67 -14.10 1.22 -4.58
N THR A 68 -13.94 1.26 -5.90
CA THR A 68 -14.10 0.08 -6.74
C THR A 68 -12.88 -0.84 -6.60
N ASP A 69 -13.06 -2.11 -6.93
CA ASP A 69 -11.96 -3.07 -7.02
C ASP A 69 -10.85 -2.59 -7.97
N GLN A 70 -11.22 -1.93 -9.07
CA GLN A 70 -10.27 -1.38 -10.02
C GLN A 70 -9.44 -0.26 -9.39
N ASN A 71 -10.04 0.63 -8.59
CA ASN A 71 -9.29 1.67 -7.89
C ASN A 71 -8.21 1.09 -6.97
N ILE A 72 -8.50 -0.02 -6.29
CA ILE A 72 -7.55 -0.69 -5.39
C ILE A 72 -6.43 -1.38 -6.20
N ARG A 73 -6.79 -2.05 -7.30
CA ARG A 73 -5.82 -2.69 -8.22
C ARG A 73 -4.89 -1.66 -8.85
N ASP A 74 -5.42 -0.54 -9.31
CA ASP A 74 -4.64 0.56 -9.87
C ASP A 74 -3.71 1.15 -8.83
N TYR A 75 -4.18 1.34 -7.59
CA TYR A 75 -3.34 1.82 -6.49
C TYR A 75 -2.19 0.85 -6.18
N ALA A 76 -2.46 -0.46 -6.21
CA ALA A 76 -1.41 -1.48 -6.07
C ALA A 76 -0.40 -1.40 -7.23
N GLN A 77 -0.86 -1.17 -8.46
CA GLN A 77 0.02 -1.00 -9.61
C GLN A 77 0.87 0.27 -9.49
N GLN A 78 0.32 1.37 -8.95
CA GLN A 78 1.08 2.60 -8.69
C GLN A 78 2.22 2.38 -7.68
N LEU A 79 2.04 1.49 -6.70
CA LEU A 79 3.12 1.07 -5.79
C LEU A 79 4.17 0.20 -6.50
N ALA A 80 3.75 -0.62 -7.47
CA ALA A 80 4.66 -1.45 -8.26
C ALA A 80 5.40 -0.66 -9.37
N GLY A 81 4.92 0.53 -9.71
CA GLY A 81 5.50 1.38 -10.75
C GLY A 81 5.37 0.75 -12.13
N ASP A 82 6.49 0.72 -12.87
CA ASP A 82 6.57 0.12 -14.21
C ASP A 82 6.57 -1.42 -14.19
N VAL A 83 6.68 -2.06 -13.01
CA VAL A 83 6.67 -3.51 -12.89
C VAL A 83 5.22 -4.01 -12.79
N PRO A 84 4.73 -4.84 -13.72
CA PRO A 84 3.36 -5.30 -13.69
C PRO A 84 3.12 -6.29 -12.53
N LEU A 85 1.97 -6.15 -11.86
CA LEU A 85 1.46 -7.16 -10.93
C LEU A 85 1.01 -8.41 -11.69
N LYS A 86 1.77 -9.50 -11.57
CA LYS A 86 1.44 -10.78 -12.23
C LYS A 86 0.67 -11.67 -11.29
N GLN A 87 -0.39 -12.31 -11.79
CA GLN A 87 -1.12 -13.30 -11.02
C GLN A 87 -0.27 -14.56 -10.85
N VAL A 88 -0.05 -14.97 -9.59
CA VAL A 88 0.73 -16.18 -9.26
C VAL A 88 -0.15 -17.31 -8.75
N SER A 89 -1.35 -16.98 -8.29
CA SER A 89 -2.42 -17.93 -7.95
C SER A 89 -3.78 -17.22 -8.00
N PRO A 90 -4.92 -17.94 -7.96
CA PRO A 90 -6.24 -17.33 -7.93
C PRO A 90 -6.36 -16.25 -6.84
N GLY A 91 -6.60 -15.00 -7.25
CA GLY A 91 -6.74 -13.88 -6.32
C GLY A 91 -5.45 -13.34 -5.70
N VAL A 92 -4.26 -13.79 -6.14
CA VAL A 92 -2.96 -13.30 -5.63
C VAL A 92 -2.08 -12.82 -6.77
N TYR A 93 -1.65 -11.55 -6.68
CA TYR A 93 -0.82 -10.88 -7.65
C TYR A 93 0.45 -10.34 -6.99
N MET A 94 1.58 -10.44 -7.68
CA MET A 94 2.88 -10.08 -7.14
C MET A 94 3.72 -9.28 -8.15
N ALA A 95 4.46 -8.31 -7.63
CA ALA A 95 5.54 -7.63 -8.33
C ALA A 95 6.79 -7.62 -7.45
N LYS A 96 7.95 -7.93 -8.05
CA LYS A 96 9.26 -7.83 -7.41
C LYS A 96 10.06 -6.75 -8.14
N LEU A 97 10.42 -5.69 -7.43
CA LEU A 97 11.09 -4.52 -7.97
C LEU A 97 12.61 -4.70 -7.89
N SER A 98 13.35 -3.90 -8.66
CA SER A 98 14.82 -3.97 -8.74
C SER A 98 15.51 -3.60 -7.42
N ASP A 99 14.88 -2.78 -6.58
CA ASP A 99 15.37 -2.40 -5.25
C ASP A 99 15.11 -3.45 -4.16
N GLY A 100 14.54 -4.61 -4.53
CA GLY A 100 14.18 -5.68 -3.62
C GLY A 100 12.77 -5.58 -3.02
N THR A 101 12.06 -4.47 -3.23
CA THR A 101 10.67 -4.30 -2.79
C THR A 101 9.79 -5.39 -3.40
N ARG A 102 8.90 -5.95 -2.59
CA ARG A 102 7.82 -6.84 -3.06
C ARG A 102 6.48 -6.21 -2.78
N VAL A 103 5.64 -6.11 -3.80
CA VAL A 103 4.24 -5.65 -3.69
C VAL A 103 3.34 -6.84 -3.96
N HIS A 104 2.52 -7.20 -2.98
CA HIS A 104 1.53 -8.26 -3.10
C HIS A 104 0.13 -7.64 -3.04
N LEU A 105 -0.73 -8.01 -3.99
CA LEU A 105 -2.16 -7.72 -3.96
C LEU A 105 -2.92 -9.04 -3.83
N ARG A 106 -3.78 -9.16 -2.82
CA ARG A 106 -4.53 -10.40 -2.55
C ARG A 106 -6.01 -10.14 -2.24
N SER A 107 -6.91 -10.90 -2.85
CA SER A 107 -8.34 -10.97 -2.46
C SER A 107 -8.62 -12.07 -1.44
N VAL A 108 -7.60 -12.85 -1.08
CA VAL A 108 -7.66 -13.91 -0.09
C VAL A 108 -6.76 -13.59 1.09
N SER A 109 -7.28 -13.70 2.32
CA SER A 109 -6.53 -13.44 3.55
C SER A 109 -7.12 -14.25 4.71
N SER A 110 -6.29 -14.81 5.58
CA SER A 110 -6.76 -15.50 6.80
C SER A 110 -7.56 -14.57 7.71
N SER A 111 -7.20 -13.28 7.74
CA SER A 111 -7.92 -12.25 8.51
C SER A 111 -9.17 -11.69 7.81
N GLN A 112 -9.58 -12.22 6.66
CA GLN A 112 -10.66 -11.63 5.86
C GLN A 112 -11.98 -11.56 6.63
N LYS A 113 -12.33 -12.61 7.38
CA LYS A 113 -13.54 -12.64 8.21
C LYS A 113 -13.51 -11.60 9.32
N GLU A 114 -12.34 -11.36 9.91
CA GLU A 114 -12.17 -10.41 11.01
C GLU A 114 -12.19 -8.97 10.52
N THR A 115 -11.48 -8.66 9.43
CA THR A 115 -11.32 -7.28 8.94
C THR A 115 -12.36 -6.86 7.92
N ALA A 116 -13.18 -7.81 7.44
CA ALA A 116 -14.08 -7.67 6.29
C ALA A 116 -13.38 -7.20 5.01
N ALA A 117 -12.07 -7.45 4.88
CA ALA A 117 -11.28 -6.89 3.77
C ALA A 117 -11.51 -7.67 2.48
N ARG A 118 -11.90 -6.99 1.41
CA ARG A 118 -12.02 -7.52 0.04
C ARG A 118 -10.67 -7.61 -0.67
N TRP A 119 -9.76 -6.68 -0.37
CA TRP A 119 -8.41 -6.65 -0.92
C TRP A 119 -7.39 -6.31 0.17
N THR A 120 -6.19 -6.88 0.07
CA THR A 120 -5.03 -6.51 0.88
C THR A 120 -3.85 -6.21 -0.03
N ILE A 121 -3.21 -5.06 0.18
CA ILE A 121 -1.91 -4.74 -0.38
C ILE A 121 -0.87 -4.93 0.72
N GLN A 122 0.15 -5.75 0.47
CA GLN A 122 1.30 -5.90 1.35
C GLN A 122 2.55 -5.42 0.63
N VAL A 123 3.31 -4.55 1.28
CA VAL A 123 4.62 -4.09 0.80
C VAL A 123 5.69 -4.66 1.72
N LEU A 124 6.68 -5.34 1.15
CA LEU A 124 7.77 -5.97 1.88
C LEU A 124 9.12 -5.46 1.41
N ASP A 125 10.06 -5.38 2.35
CA ASP A 125 11.48 -5.11 2.12
C ASP A 125 11.78 -3.82 1.33
N ASN A 126 10.86 -2.85 1.37
CA ASN A 126 11.06 -1.57 0.70
C ASN A 126 12.14 -0.75 1.44
N PRO A 127 13.26 -0.39 0.79
CA PRO A 127 14.36 0.33 1.44
C PRO A 127 13.94 1.69 2.01
N SER A 128 12.97 2.36 1.38
CA SER A 128 12.52 3.69 1.79
C SER A 128 11.62 3.69 3.03
N LEU A 129 11.01 2.55 3.37
CA LEU A 129 10.21 2.37 4.59
C LEU A 129 11.07 1.92 5.79
N LYS A 130 12.32 1.54 5.54
CA LYS A 130 13.26 1.11 6.58
C LYS A 130 13.50 2.25 7.56
N GLY A 131 13.23 2.02 8.85
CA GLY A 131 13.37 3.04 9.90
C GLY A 131 12.13 3.93 10.10
N VAL A 132 11.16 3.90 9.18
CA VAL A 132 9.84 4.53 9.38
C VAL A 132 8.90 3.55 10.09
N VAL A 133 8.93 2.29 9.64
CA VAL A 133 8.29 1.17 10.31
C VAL A 133 9.35 0.25 10.90
N ASN A 134 9.11 -0.24 12.12
CA ASN A 134 10.01 -1.18 12.81
C ASN A 134 9.89 -2.62 12.26
N GLN A 135 9.19 -2.82 11.15
CA GLN A 135 8.89 -4.12 10.57
C GLN A 135 9.26 -4.16 9.10
N ARG A 136 9.58 -5.35 8.59
CA ARG A 136 9.95 -5.56 7.18
C ARG A 136 8.78 -5.38 6.21
N SER A 137 7.55 -5.37 6.73
CA SER A 137 6.35 -5.27 5.91
C SER A 137 5.30 -4.36 6.52
N VAL A 138 4.52 -3.75 5.63
CA VAL A 138 3.28 -3.06 5.96
C VAL A 138 2.12 -3.64 5.17
N GLU A 139 0.91 -3.59 5.73
CA GLU A 139 -0.32 -4.05 5.10
C GLU A 139 -1.38 -2.94 5.07
N LEU A 140 -1.96 -2.72 3.90
CA LEU A 140 -3.22 -2.01 3.71
C LEU A 140 -4.33 -3.02 3.44
N LYS A 141 -5.39 -2.98 4.22
CA LYS A 141 -6.58 -3.81 4.02
C LYS A 141 -7.76 -2.92 3.64
N PHE A 142 -8.48 -3.29 2.60
CA PHE A 142 -9.60 -2.54 2.03
C PHE A 142 -10.88 -3.32 2.29
N ARG A 143 -11.79 -2.79 3.13
CA ARG A 143 -13.12 -3.37 3.34
C ARG A 143 -14.11 -3.03 2.23
#